data_AF-A0A1V4MA74-F1
#
_entry.id   AF-A0A1V4MA74-F1
#
_cell.length_a   1.000
_cell.length_b   1.000
_cell.length_c   1.000
_cell.angle_alpha   90.00
_cell.angle_beta   90.00
_cell.angle_gamma   90.00
#
_symmetry.space_group_name_H-M   'P 1'
#
loop_
_entity.id
_entity.type
_entity.pdbx_description
1 polymer ?
#
loop_
_entity_poly.entity_id
_entity_poly.type
_entity_poly.pdbx_seq_one_letter_code
_entity_poly.pdbx_strand_id
1 'polypeptide(L)'
;MSRETEKIYRAIRAQIDAIESYSLEFIFSPARSPYLDVNSISKSFQKEWDALEPLLEQKGSAKELASLLFPDTPSDLAIVPRLHNIFLSAHPHLTISLDICVAGILQEASGKFRSQVSPQLFIELLNHYNLRSPEFLIAINPILQIISDRGQAFSHVIKSIAGEVLVNNYESEALFIFISCAGHLTEEEKQILFQSLTAFQKIYRKLLELHVGIPEKDLISLKWFGIAYDELRSKREYRDSLSNLVRRFIGFLKEKDKEQAIPVGRFLVLRFNNEDILRIVRYEIEKDPALSSEAPMTKFIYRQTYKIMQEFRRHYIPGEVDKVVTRSLSETEQHAIDTMRLVSEGRTPASMVIKGQLQRSRSAEDYVILPEFMENLHTFNLQALFELYVIPPLSQRIFNILAAIGDTMELGRDELFQFILYLENILFFLQELEESGIEVRQDPTYGLIKNPYQLHSLSMIREGTYFSSTGLWYQNTIPPSIIRCISPNALPNCIGVRDRHIFSQISLVTGGFRGTPFDLDSTNRYDWDEEPENCLFRPGYFQIVIPQPLQERWEVTQAMQKAALKGLIQKKQWS
;
A
#
# COMPACT_ATOMS: atom_id res chain seq x y z
N MET A 1 35.77 18.80 2.66
CA MET A 1 35.23 17.84 1.68
C MET A 1 36.26 16.90 1.06
N SER A 2 36.26 15.63 1.49
CA SER A 2 36.91 14.52 0.78
C SER A 2 36.28 14.24 -0.59
N ARG A 3 37.01 13.55 -1.50
CA ARG A 3 36.54 13.23 -2.86
C ARG A 3 35.23 12.43 -2.85
N GLU A 4 35.07 11.50 -1.92
CA GLU A 4 33.86 10.70 -1.75
C GLU A 4 32.68 11.55 -1.25
N THR A 5 32.92 12.46 -0.31
CA THR A 5 31.88 13.37 0.22
C THR A 5 31.41 14.34 -0.86
N GLU A 6 32.33 14.85 -1.68
CA GLU A 6 32.01 15.68 -2.84
C GLU A 6 31.19 14.93 -3.88
N LYS A 7 31.54 13.67 -4.16
CA LYS A 7 30.80 12.81 -5.08
C LYS A 7 29.35 12.62 -4.61
N ILE A 8 29.15 12.37 -3.32
CA ILE A 8 27.82 12.21 -2.72
C ILE A 8 27.02 13.51 -2.86
N TYR A 9 27.58 14.65 -2.43
CA TYR A 9 26.92 15.95 -2.52
C TYR A 9 26.44 16.23 -3.94
N ARG A 10 27.34 16.09 -4.92
CA ARG A 10 27.03 16.36 -6.33
C ARG A 10 25.94 15.45 -6.88
N ALA A 11 25.89 14.19 -6.48
CA ALA A 11 24.84 13.28 -6.96
C ALA A 11 23.48 13.56 -6.33
N ILE A 12 23.42 13.79 -5.03
CA ILE A 12 22.16 14.18 -4.37
C ILE A 12 21.67 15.51 -4.97
N ARG A 13 22.59 16.46 -5.16
CA ARG A 13 22.29 17.73 -5.81
C ARG A 13 21.77 17.55 -7.23
N ALA A 14 22.40 16.70 -8.04
CA ALA A 14 21.95 16.41 -9.39
C ALA A 14 20.56 15.76 -9.42
N GLN A 15 20.21 14.94 -8.44
CA GLN A 15 18.85 14.39 -8.30
C GLN A 15 17.83 15.49 -7.98
N ILE A 16 18.17 16.44 -7.09
CA ILE A 16 17.32 17.61 -6.81
C ILE A 16 17.20 18.50 -8.04
N ASP A 17 18.28 18.74 -8.77
CA ASP A 17 18.24 19.58 -9.97
C ASP A 17 17.45 18.89 -11.10
N ALA A 18 17.47 17.56 -11.20
CA ALA A 18 16.65 16.80 -12.16
C ALA A 18 15.13 16.97 -11.92
N ILE A 19 14.74 17.23 -10.67
CA ILE A 19 13.36 17.54 -10.27
C ILE A 19 12.92 18.92 -10.81
N GLU A 20 13.83 19.84 -11.14
CA GLU A 20 13.46 21.16 -11.72
C GLU A 20 12.74 21.04 -13.08
N SER A 21 12.77 19.87 -13.71
CA SER A 21 12.07 19.59 -14.96
C SER A 21 10.54 19.48 -14.82
N TYR A 22 9.97 19.48 -13.60
CA TYR A 22 8.53 19.35 -13.44
C TYR A 22 7.78 20.63 -13.79
N SER A 23 6.94 20.54 -14.83
CA SER A 23 6.21 21.67 -15.40
C SER A 23 5.01 22.18 -14.57
N LEU A 24 4.85 21.71 -13.33
CA LEU A 24 3.67 21.87 -12.49
C LEU A 24 3.91 22.75 -11.24
N GLU A 25 4.61 23.86 -11.38
CA GLU A 25 4.94 24.82 -10.29
C GLU A 25 3.72 25.25 -9.46
N PHE A 26 2.51 25.26 -10.03
CA PHE A 26 1.29 25.60 -9.30
C PHE A 26 0.89 24.55 -8.25
N ILE A 27 1.35 23.31 -8.38
CA ILE A 27 1.20 22.26 -7.38
C ILE A 27 2.22 22.47 -6.26
N PHE A 28 3.43 22.96 -6.55
CA PHE A 28 4.56 22.97 -5.60
C PHE A 28 4.83 24.34 -4.95
N SER A 29 3.86 25.26 -4.93
CA SER A 29 4.10 26.64 -4.50
C SER A 29 4.20 26.81 -2.96
N PRO A 30 5.24 27.50 -2.44
CA PRO A 30 5.46 27.70 -1.00
C PRO A 30 4.41 28.59 -0.34
N ALA A 31 3.63 29.34 -1.13
CA ALA A 31 2.63 30.25 -0.59
C ALA A 31 1.32 29.55 -0.18
N ARG A 32 1.00 28.36 -0.72
CA ARG A 32 -0.34 27.74 -0.61
C ARG A 32 -0.41 26.21 -0.77
N SER A 33 0.71 25.49 -0.94
CA SER A 33 0.72 24.05 -1.14
C SER A 33 1.24 23.29 0.09
N PRO A 34 0.75 22.07 0.38
CA PRO A 34 1.41 21.17 1.32
C PRO A 34 2.77 20.65 0.83
N TYR A 35 3.09 20.78 -0.47
CA TYR A 35 4.33 20.29 -1.08
C TYR A 35 5.38 21.38 -1.23
N LEU A 36 6.65 21.03 -1.04
CA LEU A 36 7.76 21.98 -1.20
C LEU A 36 8.12 22.13 -2.69
N ASP A 37 8.48 23.36 -3.09
CA ASP A 37 9.14 23.58 -4.38
C ASP A 37 10.59 23.08 -4.33
N VAL A 38 11.16 22.89 -5.52
CA VAL A 38 12.55 22.43 -5.68
C VAL A 38 13.53 23.35 -4.98
N ASN A 39 13.29 24.67 -4.98
CA ASN A 39 14.13 25.64 -4.28
C ASN A 39 14.11 25.44 -2.76
N SER A 40 12.96 25.09 -2.18
CA SER A 40 12.78 24.83 -0.76
C SER A 40 13.39 23.49 -0.39
N ILE A 41 13.19 22.44 -1.20
CA ILE A 41 13.87 21.15 -1.07
C ILE A 41 15.39 21.34 -1.08
N SER A 42 15.88 22.10 -2.05
CA SER A 42 17.29 22.44 -2.23
C SER A 42 17.89 23.18 -1.03
N LYS A 43 17.17 24.17 -0.48
CA LYS A 43 17.58 24.89 0.73
C LYS A 43 17.55 23.99 1.98
N SER A 44 16.54 23.13 2.11
CA SER A 44 16.45 22.17 3.21
C SER A 44 17.58 21.15 3.13
N PHE A 45 17.86 20.63 1.93
CA PHE A 45 19.00 19.77 1.68
C PHE A 45 20.31 20.44 2.05
N GLN A 46 20.55 21.71 1.69
CA GLN A 46 21.78 22.39 2.07
C GLN A 46 21.97 22.44 3.59
N LYS A 47 20.91 22.74 4.35
CA LYS A 47 20.95 22.75 5.82
C LYS A 47 21.23 21.36 6.39
N GLU A 48 20.61 20.32 5.83
CA GLU A 48 20.87 18.93 6.21
C GLU A 48 22.31 18.53 5.88
N TRP A 49 22.82 18.94 4.72
CA TRP A 49 24.16 18.64 4.25
C TRP A 49 25.23 19.26 5.14
N ASP A 50 25.05 20.52 5.55
CA ASP A 50 25.98 21.21 6.45
C ASP A 50 26.11 20.47 7.80
N ALA A 51 25.07 19.75 8.23
CA ALA A 51 25.10 18.89 9.43
C ALA A 51 25.66 17.47 9.14
N LEU A 52 25.44 16.93 7.94
CA LEU A 52 25.87 15.59 7.53
C LEU A 52 27.35 15.53 7.14
N GLU A 53 27.88 16.53 6.44
CA GLU A 53 29.27 16.55 5.94
C GLU A 53 30.29 16.28 7.06
N PRO A 54 30.26 16.97 8.22
CA PRO A 54 31.24 16.72 9.29
C PRO A 54 31.19 15.28 9.81
N LEU A 55 30.01 14.67 9.86
CA LEU A 55 29.82 13.29 10.32
C LEU A 55 30.38 12.28 9.32
N LEU A 56 30.18 12.52 8.03
CA LEU A 56 30.73 11.69 6.95
C LEU A 56 32.26 11.72 6.95
N GLU A 57 32.86 12.89 7.22
CA GLU A 57 34.31 13.06 7.26
C GLU A 57 34.95 12.48 8.53
N GLN A 58 34.31 12.62 9.70
CA GLN A 58 34.88 12.16 10.97
C GLN A 58 34.72 10.65 11.21
N LYS A 59 33.66 10.00 10.68
CA LYS A 59 33.35 8.59 10.96
C LYS A 59 33.75 7.60 9.86
N GLY A 60 34.37 8.07 8.76
CA GLY A 60 34.65 7.20 7.59
C GLY A 60 33.39 6.71 6.85
N SER A 61 32.20 7.19 7.24
CA SER A 61 30.90 6.83 6.67
C SER A 61 30.71 7.38 5.24
N ALA A 62 31.55 8.31 4.77
CA ALA A 62 31.52 8.79 3.39
C ALA A 62 31.70 7.66 2.36
N LYS A 63 32.64 6.73 2.60
CA LYS A 63 32.84 5.58 1.71
C LYS A 63 31.64 4.64 1.75
N GLU A 64 31.08 4.45 2.94
CA GLU A 64 29.91 3.61 3.12
C GLU A 64 28.71 4.19 2.37
N LEU A 65 28.36 5.46 2.60
CA LEU A 65 27.24 6.12 1.94
C LEU A 65 27.43 6.20 0.41
N ALA A 66 28.66 6.44 -0.05
CA ALA A 66 28.97 6.40 -1.49
C ALA A 66 28.74 5.00 -2.09
N SER A 67 29.07 3.93 -1.36
CA SER A 67 28.78 2.56 -1.83
C SER A 67 27.27 2.25 -1.90
N LEU A 68 26.46 2.95 -1.10
CA LEU A 68 25.01 2.81 -1.11
C LEU A 68 24.35 3.60 -2.24
N LEU A 69 24.83 4.81 -2.50
CA LEU A 69 24.31 5.70 -3.56
C LEU A 69 24.78 5.33 -4.96
N PHE A 70 25.97 4.73 -5.07
CA PHE A 70 26.54 4.25 -6.32
C PHE A 70 26.87 2.77 -6.23
N PRO A 71 25.85 1.90 -6.14
CA PRO A 71 26.06 0.48 -5.98
C PRO A 71 26.73 -0.12 -7.23
N ASP A 72 27.90 -0.74 -7.03
CA ASP A 72 28.54 -1.60 -8.02
C ASP A 72 27.90 -3.00 -8.06
N THR A 73 27.28 -3.41 -6.94
CA THR A 73 26.57 -4.68 -6.75
C THR A 73 25.14 -4.44 -6.28
N PRO A 74 24.20 -5.38 -6.52
CA PRO A 74 22.83 -5.28 -6.04
C PRO A 74 22.75 -5.03 -4.52
N SER A 75 21.82 -4.17 -4.11
CA SER A 75 21.52 -3.97 -2.69
C SER A 75 20.83 -5.18 -2.07
N ASP A 76 21.16 -5.48 -0.81
CA ASP A 76 20.52 -6.51 0.00
C ASP A 76 19.83 -5.88 1.22
N LEU A 77 19.20 -6.71 2.07
CA LEU A 77 18.49 -6.25 3.26
C LEU A 77 19.39 -5.55 4.29
N ALA A 78 20.71 -5.74 4.25
CA ALA A 78 21.62 -5.07 5.19
C ALA A 78 21.70 -3.55 4.91
N ILE A 79 21.20 -3.07 3.77
CA ILE A 79 21.15 -1.63 3.47
C ILE A 79 20.26 -0.86 4.43
N VAL A 80 19.16 -1.45 4.91
CA VAL A 80 18.19 -0.81 5.80
C VAL A 80 18.84 -0.39 7.13
N PRO A 81 19.47 -1.31 7.91
CA PRO A 81 20.16 -0.92 9.13
C PRO A 81 21.38 -0.02 8.87
N ARG A 82 22.06 -0.15 7.73
CA ARG A 82 23.21 0.73 7.37
C ARG A 82 22.77 2.18 7.16
N LEU A 83 21.70 2.40 6.40
CA LEU A 83 21.10 3.73 6.24
C LEU A 83 20.68 4.28 7.61
N HIS A 84 19.98 3.48 8.41
CA HIS A 84 19.54 3.89 9.74
C HIS A 84 20.72 4.34 10.61
N ASN A 85 21.81 3.57 10.65
CA ASN A 85 23.01 3.91 11.43
C ASN A 85 23.68 5.22 10.97
N ILE A 86 23.73 5.46 9.66
CA ILE A 86 24.30 6.70 9.10
C ILE A 86 23.45 7.90 9.52
N PHE A 87 22.14 7.83 9.30
CA PHE A 87 21.24 8.98 9.42
C PHE A 87 20.68 9.23 10.83
N LEU A 88 20.59 8.22 11.70
CA LEU A 88 20.18 8.39 13.10
C LEU A 88 21.16 9.22 13.92
N SER A 89 22.44 9.18 13.56
CA SER A 89 23.50 9.79 14.37
C SER A 89 23.64 11.31 14.16
N ALA A 90 22.81 11.90 13.31
CA ALA A 90 22.85 13.31 12.93
C ALA A 90 21.66 14.08 13.52
N HIS A 91 21.94 15.29 14.03
CA HIS A 91 20.92 16.28 14.38
C HIS A 91 21.18 17.56 13.56
N PRO A 92 20.17 18.15 12.91
CA PRO A 92 18.75 17.75 12.88
C PRO A 92 18.51 16.41 12.15
N HIS A 93 17.34 15.80 12.35
CA HIS A 93 16.95 14.58 11.63
C HIS A 93 17.03 14.81 10.11
N LEU A 94 17.86 14.01 9.43
CA LEU A 94 18.19 14.16 8.01
C LEU A 94 17.12 13.52 7.13
N THR A 95 16.03 14.24 6.90
CA THR A 95 14.84 13.74 6.20
C THR A 95 15.00 13.67 4.67
N ILE A 96 15.39 14.79 4.04
CA ILE A 96 15.52 14.94 2.59
C ILE A 96 16.66 14.07 2.07
N SER A 97 17.79 14.06 2.77
CA SER A 97 18.97 13.26 2.40
C SER A 97 18.65 11.77 2.40
N LEU A 98 17.94 11.30 3.43
CA LEU A 98 17.50 9.91 3.53
C LEU A 98 16.44 9.56 2.46
N ASP A 99 15.47 10.44 2.20
CA ASP A 99 14.47 10.25 1.14
C ASP A 99 15.15 10.07 -0.23
N ILE A 100 16.12 10.92 -0.56
CA ILE A 100 16.84 10.83 -1.84
C ILE A 100 17.66 9.53 -1.91
N CYS A 101 18.31 9.12 -0.81
CA CYS A 101 19.02 7.85 -0.76
C CYS A 101 18.09 6.66 -1.01
N VAL A 102 16.96 6.58 -0.29
CA VAL A 102 15.98 5.49 -0.45
C VAL A 102 15.38 5.49 -1.86
N ALA A 103 15.03 6.67 -2.40
CA ALA A 103 14.52 6.82 -3.76
C ALA A 103 15.54 6.35 -4.81
N GLY A 104 16.81 6.71 -4.66
CA GLY A 104 17.89 6.26 -5.53
C GLY A 104 18.11 4.75 -5.47
N ILE A 105 18.05 4.15 -4.28
CA ILE A 105 18.14 2.69 -4.11
C ILE A 105 16.96 2.00 -4.80
N LEU A 106 15.73 2.49 -4.60
CA LEU A 106 14.54 1.95 -5.29
C LEU A 106 14.65 2.07 -6.80
N GLN A 107 15.21 3.17 -7.32
CA GLN A 107 15.41 3.38 -8.74
C GLN A 107 16.42 2.36 -9.33
N GLU A 108 17.58 2.19 -8.70
CA GLU A 108 18.60 1.21 -9.13
C GLU A 108 18.10 -0.25 -8.97
N ALA A 109 17.38 -0.51 -7.87
CA ALA A 109 16.77 -1.80 -7.60
C ALA A 109 15.65 -2.11 -8.61
N SER A 110 14.85 -1.13 -9.02
CA SER A 110 13.79 -1.34 -10.04
C SER A 110 14.33 -1.33 -11.47
N GLY A 111 15.51 -0.74 -11.69
CA GLY A 111 16.19 -0.65 -12.98
C GLY A 111 17.29 -1.70 -13.11
N LYS A 112 18.54 -1.24 -12.96
CA LYS A 112 19.77 -1.99 -13.26
C LYS A 112 19.85 -3.34 -12.55
N PHE A 113 19.46 -3.41 -11.28
CA PHE A 113 19.66 -4.59 -10.43
C PHE A 113 18.40 -5.43 -10.19
N ARG A 114 17.31 -5.14 -10.90
CA ARG A 114 15.98 -5.71 -10.64
C ARG A 114 15.90 -7.21 -10.46
N SER A 115 16.54 -7.99 -11.32
CA SER A 115 16.51 -9.45 -11.24
C SER A 115 17.38 -10.01 -10.10
N GLN A 116 18.04 -9.18 -9.31
CA GLN A 116 19.00 -9.58 -8.27
C GLN A 116 18.61 -9.08 -6.88
N VAL A 117 17.60 -8.20 -6.79
CA VAL A 117 17.10 -7.64 -5.52
C VAL A 117 15.93 -8.46 -5.00
N SER A 118 15.88 -8.67 -3.69
CA SER A 118 14.78 -9.39 -3.04
C SER A 118 13.51 -8.53 -2.96
N PRO A 119 12.32 -9.12 -3.16
CA PRO A 119 11.02 -8.50 -2.89
C PRO A 119 10.92 -7.82 -1.52
N GLN A 120 11.48 -8.46 -0.47
CA GLN A 120 11.48 -7.90 0.88
C GLN A 120 12.19 -6.55 0.98
N LEU A 121 13.22 -6.31 0.17
CA LEU A 121 13.92 -5.02 0.18
C LEU A 121 12.98 -3.90 -0.31
N PHE A 122 12.19 -4.15 -1.35
CA PHE A 122 11.20 -3.17 -1.82
C PHE A 122 10.18 -2.86 -0.72
N ILE A 123 9.68 -3.89 -0.03
CA ILE A 123 8.72 -3.73 1.07
C ILE A 123 9.32 -2.87 2.19
N GLU A 124 10.53 -3.16 2.65
CA GLU A 124 11.16 -2.35 3.72
C GLU A 124 11.42 -0.89 3.30
N LEU A 125 11.84 -0.67 2.05
CA LEU A 125 12.07 0.68 1.52
C LEU A 125 10.77 1.45 1.28
N LEU A 126 9.68 0.79 0.90
CA LEU A 126 8.35 1.41 0.77
C LEU A 126 7.74 1.69 2.15
N ASN A 127 7.89 0.78 3.11
CA ASN A 127 7.46 0.99 4.50
C ASN A 127 8.11 2.22 5.13
N HIS A 128 9.36 2.52 4.78
CA HIS A 128 10.00 3.77 5.21
C HIS A 128 9.19 5.02 4.81
N TYR A 129 8.56 5.02 3.64
CA TYR A 129 7.70 6.11 3.17
C TYR A 129 6.28 6.04 3.73
N ASN A 130 5.77 4.86 4.08
CA ASN A 130 4.43 4.76 4.67
C ASN A 130 4.40 5.29 6.12
N LEU A 131 5.54 5.20 6.83
CA LEU A 131 5.65 5.57 8.24
C LEU A 131 5.97 7.05 8.50
N ARG A 132 6.09 7.87 7.45
CA ARG A 132 6.32 9.32 7.56
C ARG A 132 5.75 10.04 6.36
N SER A 133 5.84 11.36 6.32
CA SER A 133 5.45 12.16 5.14
C SER A 133 6.69 12.57 4.33
N PRO A 134 7.15 11.74 3.36
CA PRO A 134 8.27 12.10 2.49
C PRO A 134 7.90 13.19 1.49
N GLU A 135 8.89 13.94 1.04
CA GLU A 135 8.66 15.00 0.04
C GLU A 135 8.19 14.42 -1.30
N PHE A 136 7.07 14.94 -1.81
CA PHE A 136 6.37 14.43 -3.00
C PHE A 136 7.32 14.22 -4.18
N LEU A 137 8.10 15.25 -4.51
CA LEU A 137 8.96 15.26 -5.68
C LEU A 137 10.11 14.25 -5.62
N ILE A 138 10.48 13.79 -4.43
CA ILE A 138 11.59 12.85 -4.21
C ILE A 138 11.11 11.41 -4.39
N ALA A 139 9.95 11.06 -3.84
CA ALA A 139 9.47 9.68 -3.81
C ALA A 139 8.60 9.30 -5.03
N ILE A 140 7.97 10.27 -5.70
CA ILE A 140 6.91 9.99 -6.69
C ILE A 140 7.35 9.06 -7.83
N ASN A 141 8.45 9.35 -8.53
CA ASN A 141 8.86 8.59 -9.72
C ASN A 141 9.19 7.11 -9.45
N PRO A 142 10.08 6.76 -8.50
CA PRO A 142 10.39 5.34 -8.26
C PRO A 142 9.15 4.55 -7.84
N ILE A 143 8.22 5.16 -7.11
CA ILE A 143 6.98 4.49 -6.69
C ILE A 143 6.03 4.30 -7.89
N LEU A 144 5.85 5.31 -8.74
CA LEU A 144 5.06 5.17 -9.98
C LEU A 144 5.65 4.08 -10.89
N GLN A 145 6.99 3.98 -10.98
CA GLN A 145 7.65 2.94 -11.77
C GLN A 145 7.34 1.53 -11.24
N ILE A 146 7.28 1.34 -9.93
CA ILE A 146 6.94 0.05 -9.30
C ILE A 146 5.49 -0.35 -9.65
N ILE A 147 4.54 0.57 -9.54
CA ILE A 147 3.12 0.29 -9.81
C ILE A 147 2.89 0.02 -11.31
N SER A 148 3.42 0.89 -12.16
CA SER A 148 3.23 0.84 -13.63
C SER A 148 4.02 -0.25 -14.33
N ASP A 149 4.89 -0.97 -13.62
CA ASP A 149 5.82 -1.93 -14.17
C ASP A 149 5.14 -2.98 -15.07
N ARG A 150 5.45 -2.85 -16.38
CA ARG A 150 4.97 -3.67 -17.50
C ARG A 150 5.52 -5.08 -17.47
N GLY A 151 6.68 -5.31 -16.83
CA GLY A 151 7.16 -6.65 -16.57
C GLY A 151 6.37 -7.22 -15.39
N GLN A 152 5.73 -8.37 -15.54
CA GLN A 152 5.03 -9.09 -14.45
C GLN A 152 5.98 -9.59 -13.33
N ALA A 153 7.03 -8.83 -12.99
CA ALA A 153 8.07 -9.25 -12.08
C ALA A 153 7.89 -8.72 -10.65
N PHE A 154 7.26 -7.55 -10.47
CA PHE A 154 6.85 -7.12 -9.14
C PHE A 154 5.55 -7.79 -8.75
N SER A 155 5.53 -8.32 -7.52
CA SER A 155 4.33 -8.90 -6.99
C SER A 155 3.25 -7.85 -6.75
N HIS A 156 1.99 -8.26 -6.81
CA HIS A 156 0.85 -7.42 -6.51
C HIS A 156 0.96 -6.81 -5.11
N VAL A 157 1.58 -7.51 -4.15
CA VAL A 157 1.90 -6.99 -2.81
C VAL A 157 2.73 -5.71 -2.89
N ILE A 158 3.84 -5.75 -3.61
CA ILE A 158 4.75 -4.60 -3.73
C ILE A 158 4.05 -3.45 -4.44
N LYS A 159 3.27 -3.75 -5.48
CA LYS A 159 2.48 -2.74 -6.21
C LYS A 159 1.39 -2.12 -5.35
N SER A 160 0.77 -2.90 -4.47
CA SER A 160 -0.29 -2.47 -3.56
C SER A 160 0.27 -1.55 -2.48
N ILE A 161 1.35 -1.96 -1.81
CA ILE A 161 2.05 -1.11 -0.83
C ILE A 161 2.53 0.19 -1.49
N ALA A 162 3.05 0.11 -2.73
CA ALA A 162 3.41 1.31 -3.48
C ALA A 162 2.21 2.23 -3.75
N GLY A 163 1.04 1.67 -4.05
CA GLY A 163 -0.22 2.40 -4.21
C GLY A 163 -0.69 3.07 -2.92
N GLU A 164 -0.68 2.32 -1.80
CA GLU A 164 -0.98 2.79 -0.45
C GLU A 164 -0.08 3.96 -0.06
N VAL A 165 1.24 3.83 -0.23
CA VAL A 165 2.20 4.92 0.07
C VAL A 165 1.81 6.22 -0.63
N LEU A 166 1.38 6.17 -1.90
CA LEU A 166 0.97 7.38 -2.61
C LEU A 166 -0.33 7.97 -2.07
N VAL A 167 -1.35 7.15 -1.85
CA VAL A 167 -2.68 7.62 -1.42
C VAL A 167 -2.67 8.09 0.04
N ASN A 168 -1.88 7.44 0.89
CA ASN A 168 -1.76 7.79 2.32
C ASN A 168 -1.02 9.11 2.53
N ASN A 169 -0.06 9.45 1.65
CA ASN A 169 0.82 10.60 1.83
C ASN A 169 0.45 11.82 0.98
N TYR A 170 -0.28 11.62 -0.11
CA TYR A 170 -0.46 12.68 -1.12
C TYR A 170 -1.91 12.82 -1.57
N GLU A 171 -2.29 14.06 -1.88
CA GLU A 171 -3.60 14.37 -2.44
C GLU A 171 -3.75 13.72 -3.82
N SER A 172 -4.81 12.93 -3.97
CA SER A 172 -5.22 12.24 -5.20
C SER A 172 -5.17 13.14 -6.44
N GLU A 173 -5.66 14.37 -6.32
CA GLU A 173 -5.69 15.36 -7.39
C GLU A 173 -4.28 15.70 -7.90
N ALA A 174 -3.32 15.86 -6.98
CA ALA A 174 -1.93 16.17 -7.33
C ALA A 174 -1.27 14.98 -8.03
N LEU A 175 -1.49 13.76 -7.54
CA LEU A 175 -1.02 12.53 -8.16
C LEU A 175 -1.54 12.37 -9.59
N PHE A 176 -2.86 12.48 -9.79
CA PHE A 176 -3.47 12.30 -11.10
C PHE A 176 -3.04 13.35 -12.13
N ILE A 177 -2.90 14.61 -11.72
CA ILE A 177 -2.38 15.67 -12.60
C ILE A 177 -0.91 15.43 -12.92
N PHE A 178 -0.10 15.05 -11.92
CA PHE A 178 1.31 14.71 -12.14
C PHE A 178 1.46 13.59 -13.16
N ILE A 179 0.73 12.49 -12.99
CA ILE A 179 0.73 11.33 -13.91
C ILE A 179 0.24 11.73 -15.30
N SER A 180 -0.81 12.56 -15.40
CA SER A 180 -1.30 13.07 -16.68
C SER A 180 -0.21 13.84 -17.43
N CYS A 181 0.55 14.67 -16.74
CA CYS A 181 1.61 15.49 -17.32
C CYS A 181 2.98 14.79 -17.44
N ALA A 182 3.15 13.59 -16.89
CA ALA A 182 4.40 12.85 -16.95
C ALA A 182 4.67 12.36 -18.39
N GLY A 183 5.58 13.04 -19.09
CA GLY A 183 5.89 12.74 -20.50
C GLY A 183 6.68 11.45 -20.72
N HIS A 184 7.30 10.90 -19.68
CA HIS A 184 8.04 9.65 -19.74
C HIS A 184 7.15 8.40 -19.60
N LEU A 185 5.90 8.57 -19.18
CA LEU A 185 4.91 7.50 -19.05
C LEU A 185 4.07 7.40 -20.31
N THR A 186 3.83 6.17 -20.75
CA THR A 186 2.91 5.81 -21.83
C THR A 186 1.43 5.86 -21.38
N GLU A 187 0.48 5.85 -22.32
CA GLU A 187 -0.95 5.83 -21.99
C GLU A 187 -1.38 4.62 -21.17
N GLU A 188 -0.86 3.45 -21.52
CA GLU A 188 -1.16 2.20 -20.83
C GLU A 188 -0.66 2.25 -19.38
N GLU A 189 0.56 2.75 -19.14
CA GLU A 189 1.10 2.92 -17.79
C GLU A 189 0.28 3.91 -16.98
N LYS A 190 -0.14 5.03 -17.59
CA LYS A 190 -0.99 6.01 -16.94
C LYS A 190 -2.36 5.44 -16.58
N GLN A 191 -2.93 4.61 -17.45
CA GLN A 191 -4.17 3.90 -17.16
C GLN A 191 -4.02 2.91 -15.99
N ILE A 192 -2.95 2.12 -15.96
CA ILE A 192 -2.64 1.21 -14.84
C ILE A 192 -2.52 2.00 -13.54
N LEU A 193 -1.78 3.11 -13.57
CA LEU A 193 -1.61 3.98 -12.40
C LEU A 193 -2.93 4.58 -11.93
N PHE A 194 -3.77 5.04 -12.86
CA PHE A 194 -5.08 5.58 -12.53
C PHE A 194 -6.00 4.55 -11.89
N GLN A 195 -6.10 3.35 -12.48
CA GLN A 195 -6.88 2.24 -11.93
C GLN A 195 -6.40 1.85 -10.54
N SER A 196 -5.07 1.72 -10.37
CA SER A 196 -4.46 1.36 -9.09
C SER A 196 -4.77 2.40 -8.02
N LEU A 197 -4.47 3.68 -8.27
CA LEU A 197 -4.71 4.75 -7.30
C LEU A 197 -6.19 4.90 -6.96
N THR A 198 -7.09 4.72 -7.94
CA THR A 198 -8.53 4.80 -7.71
C THR A 198 -9.04 3.67 -6.81
N ALA A 199 -8.47 2.46 -6.91
CA ALA A 199 -8.84 1.36 -6.02
C ALA A 199 -8.60 1.71 -4.55
N PHE A 200 -7.39 2.15 -4.22
CA PHE A 200 -7.02 2.56 -2.86
C PHE A 200 -7.78 3.81 -2.39
N GLN A 201 -8.00 4.78 -3.26
CA GLN A 201 -8.77 5.99 -2.92
C GLN A 201 -10.23 5.69 -2.57
N LYS A 202 -10.86 4.71 -3.22
CA LYS A 202 -12.25 4.32 -2.91
C LYS A 202 -12.37 3.74 -1.51
N ILE A 203 -11.38 2.96 -1.07
CA ILE A 203 -11.28 2.41 0.28
C ILE A 203 -11.09 3.57 1.27
N TYR A 204 -10.07 4.40 1.04
CA TYR A 204 -9.81 5.58 1.88
C TYR A 204 -11.04 6.48 2.02
N ARG A 205 -11.76 6.73 0.93
CA ARG A 205 -13.01 7.50 0.96
C ARG A 205 -14.09 6.85 1.81
N LYS A 206 -14.26 5.53 1.73
CA LYS A 206 -15.24 4.81 2.58
C LYS A 206 -14.90 4.98 4.06
N LEU A 207 -13.62 4.85 4.39
CA LEU A 207 -13.11 5.04 5.74
C LEU A 207 -13.36 6.47 6.25
N LEU A 208 -13.11 7.48 5.41
CA LEU A 208 -13.45 8.88 5.70
C LEU A 208 -14.95 9.11 5.92
N GLU A 209 -15.80 8.51 5.07
CA GLU A 209 -17.27 8.61 5.17
C GLU A 209 -17.77 8.08 6.52
N LEU A 210 -17.22 6.96 6.98
CA LEU A 210 -17.60 6.34 8.25
C LEU A 210 -17.10 7.12 9.47
N HIS A 211 -15.87 7.61 9.43
CA HIS A 211 -15.24 8.22 10.60
C HIS A 211 -15.79 9.63 10.87
N VAL A 212 -16.10 10.41 9.82
CA VAL A 212 -16.42 11.85 10.00
C VAL A 212 -17.82 12.23 9.53
N GLY A 213 -18.48 11.39 8.73
CA GLY A 213 -19.75 11.77 8.11
C GLY A 213 -19.48 12.86 7.08
N ILE A 214 -19.14 12.44 5.87
CA ILE A 214 -18.84 13.38 4.79
C ILE A 214 -20.10 14.22 4.48
N PRO A 215 -19.98 15.55 4.33
CA PRO A 215 -21.10 16.42 3.99
C PRO A 215 -21.75 15.99 2.68
N GLU A 216 -23.09 15.98 2.67
CA GLU A 216 -23.88 15.65 1.49
C GLU A 216 -23.55 16.61 0.34
N LYS A 217 -23.52 16.08 -0.89
CA LYS A 217 -23.29 16.88 -2.10
C LYS A 217 -24.27 18.06 -2.23
N ASP A 218 -25.47 17.94 -1.63
CA ASP A 218 -26.45 19.01 -1.56
C ASP A 218 -25.96 20.25 -0.82
N LEU A 219 -25.22 20.10 0.28
CA LEU A 219 -24.67 21.24 1.02
C LEU A 219 -23.65 22.02 0.18
N ILE A 220 -22.81 21.30 -0.55
CA ILE A 220 -21.83 21.90 -1.47
C ILE A 220 -22.55 22.54 -2.66
N SER A 221 -23.56 21.87 -3.22
CA SER A 221 -24.39 22.40 -4.31
C SER A 221 -25.08 23.70 -3.92
N LEU A 222 -25.73 23.74 -2.75
CA LEU A 222 -26.40 24.93 -2.23
C LEU A 222 -25.41 26.08 -2.06
N LYS A 223 -24.21 25.80 -1.56
CA LYS A 223 -23.15 26.81 -1.40
C LYS A 223 -22.63 27.35 -2.72
N TRP A 224 -22.46 26.51 -3.73
CA TRP A 224 -21.85 26.89 -5.01
C TRP A 224 -22.82 27.43 -6.04
N PHE A 225 -24.07 26.94 -6.03
CA PHE A 225 -25.07 27.18 -7.06
C PHE A 225 -26.38 27.76 -6.50
N GLY A 226 -26.54 27.82 -5.16
CA GLY A 226 -27.75 28.32 -4.52
C GLY A 226 -28.95 27.37 -4.57
N ILE A 227 -28.77 26.14 -5.08
CA ILE A 227 -29.83 25.14 -5.26
C ILE A 227 -29.33 23.74 -4.89
N ALA A 228 -30.26 22.84 -4.57
CA ALA A 228 -29.96 21.44 -4.29
C ALA A 228 -29.34 20.73 -5.50
N TYR A 229 -28.56 19.69 -5.24
CA TYR A 229 -27.83 18.95 -6.27
C TYR A 229 -28.77 18.26 -7.27
N ASP A 230 -29.86 17.67 -6.78
CA ASP A 230 -30.86 17.03 -7.65
C ASP A 230 -31.54 18.03 -8.59
N GLU A 231 -31.85 19.23 -8.08
CA GLU A 231 -32.38 20.32 -8.89
C GLU A 231 -31.36 20.79 -9.94
N LEU A 232 -30.10 20.97 -9.53
CA LEU A 232 -29.00 21.36 -10.42
C LEU A 232 -28.79 20.33 -11.54
N ARG A 233 -28.84 19.04 -11.21
CA ARG A 233 -28.68 17.92 -12.17
C ARG A 233 -29.81 17.87 -13.20
N SER A 234 -30.99 18.37 -12.84
CA SER A 234 -32.17 18.41 -13.73
C SER A 234 -32.10 19.54 -14.77
N LYS A 235 -31.29 20.58 -14.55
CA LYS A 235 -31.15 21.70 -15.49
C LYS A 235 -30.52 21.26 -16.80
N ARG A 236 -31.10 21.70 -17.92
CA ARG A 236 -30.64 21.34 -19.29
C ARG A 236 -29.16 21.63 -19.53
N GLU A 237 -28.65 22.74 -19.00
CA GLU A 237 -27.26 23.17 -19.19
C GLU A 237 -26.21 22.22 -18.56
N TYR A 238 -26.64 21.38 -17.62
CA TYR A 238 -25.81 20.43 -16.87
C TYR A 238 -26.15 18.96 -17.17
N ARG A 239 -27.21 18.70 -17.96
CA ARG A 239 -27.66 17.38 -18.39
C ARG A 239 -26.90 16.89 -19.63
N ASP A 240 -25.58 16.97 -19.59
CA ASP A 240 -24.71 16.56 -20.68
C ASP A 240 -23.75 15.45 -20.23
N SER A 241 -23.06 14.83 -21.20
CA SER A 241 -22.03 13.82 -20.98
C SER A 241 -20.76 14.44 -20.38
N LEU A 242 -19.97 13.62 -19.67
CA LEU A 242 -18.68 14.05 -19.13
C LEU A 242 -17.79 14.69 -20.20
N SER A 243 -17.64 14.05 -21.36
CA SER A 243 -16.81 14.54 -22.47
C SER A 243 -17.26 15.91 -22.99
N ASN A 244 -18.56 16.12 -23.16
CA ASN A 244 -19.07 17.41 -23.63
C ASN A 244 -18.89 18.52 -22.58
N LEU A 245 -19.12 18.21 -21.31
CA LEU A 245 -18.91 19.17 -20.22
C LEU A 245 -17.43 19.57 -20.09
N VAL A 246 -16.51 18.62 -20.22
CA VAL A 246 -15.08 18.90 -20.23
C VAL A 246 -14.69 19.75 -21.44
N ARG A 247 -15.20 19.46 -22.64
CA ARG A 247 -14.95 20.31 -23.82
C ARG A 247 -15.44 21.74 -23.63
N ARG A 248 -16.64 21.92 -23.08
CA ARG A 248 -17.19 23.25 -22.76
C ARG A 248 -16.32 23.97 -21.74
N PHE A 249 -15.92 23.29 -20.68
CA PHE A 249 -15.02 23.83 -19.66
C PHE A 249 -13.70 24.31 -20.27
N ILE A 250 -13.04 23.48 -21.07
CA ILE A 250 -11.79 23.84 -21.77
C ILE A 250 -12.04 25.00 -22.74
N GLY A 251 -13.13 24.98 -23.50
CA GLY A 251 -13.51 26.05 -24.42
C GLY A 251 -13.63 27.41 -23.72
N PHE A 252 -14.39 27.48 -22.63
CA PHE A 252 -14.52 28.71 -21.83
C PHE A 252 -13.18 29.17 -21.25
N LEU A 253 -12.32 28.25 -20.81
CA LEU A 253 -10.99 28.61 -20.33
C LEU A 253 -10.10 29.19 -21.43
N LYS A 254 -10.16 28.66 -22.66
CA LYS A 254 -9.44 29.20 -23.83
C LYS A 254 -9.90 30.62 -24.15
N GLU A 255 -11.20 30.88 -24.06
CA GLU A 255 -11.81 32.19 -24.25
C GLU A 255 -11.61 33.14 -23.05
N LYS A 256 -10.99 32.65 -21.96
CA LYS A 256 -10.82 33.35 -20.67
C LYS A 256 -12.14 33.75 -20.02
N ASP A 257 -13.24 33.11 -20.38
CA ASP A 257 -14.55 33.27 -19.77
C ASP A 257 -14.63 32.48 -18.46
N LYS A 258 -14.19 33.12 -17.37
CA LYS A 258 -14.23 32.52 -16.03
C LYS A 258 -15.65 32.40 -15.48
N GLU A 259 -16.57 33.26 -15.91
CA GLU A 259 -17.95 33.25 -15.41
C GLU A 259 -18.67 31.98 -15.83
N GLN A 260 -18.39 31.47 -17.03
CA GLN A 260 -18.93 30.20 -17.51
C GLN A 260 -18.04 29.00 -17.15
N ALA A 261 -16.71 29.15 -17.16
CA ALA A 261 -15.82 28.02 -16.87
C ALA A 261 -15.95 27.52 -15.42
N ILE A 262 -16.02 28.41 -14.42
CA ILE A 262 -16.04 28.00 -13.01
C ILE A 262 -17.29 27.17 -12.65
N PRO A 263 -18.53 27.58 -13.01
CA PRO A 263 -19.72 26.76 -12.75
C PRO A 263 -19.67 25.39 -13.42
N VAL A 264 -19.21 25.29 -14.67
CA VAL A 264 -19.07 24.00 -15.36
C VAL A 264 -18.03 23.12 -14.67
N GLY A 265 -16.87 23.67 -14.31
CA GLY A 265 -15.83 22.95 -13.58
C GLY A 265 -16.29 22.47 -12.21
N ARG A 266 -17.00 23.31 -11.44
CA ARG A 266 -17.59 22.92 -10.15
C ARG A 266 -18.62 21.81 -10.32
N PHE A 267 -19.46 21.89 -11.35
CA PHE A 267 -20.44 20.84 -11.63
C PHE A 267 -19.77 19.51 -12.02
N LEU A 268 -18.69 19.57 -12.81
CA LEU A 268 -17.89 18.39 -13.16
C LEU A 268 -17.41 17.66 -11.90
N VAL A 269 -16.73 18.35 -10.99
CA VAL A 269 -16.19 17.75 -9.75
C VAL A 269 -17.29 17.27 -8.80
N LEU A 270 -18.44 17.96 -8.76
CA LEU A 270 -19.57 17.54 -7.94
C LEU A 270 -20.21 16.24 -8.46
N ARG A 271 -20.22 16.03 -9.78
CA ARG A 271 -20.92 14.92 -10.45
C ARG A 271 -20.05 13.71 -10.76
N PHE A 272 -18.80 13.90 -11.16
CA PHE A 272 -17.93 12.85 -11.68
C PHE A 272 -16.69 12.66 -10.81
N ASN A 273 -16.01 11.52 -10.95
CA ASN A 273 -14.77 11.25 -10.24
C ASN A 273 -13.61 12.07 -10.81
N ASN A 274 -12.66 12.46 -9.95
CA ASN A 274 -11.53 13.30 -10.34
C ASN A 274 -10.64 12.63 -11.41
N GLU A 275 -10.43 11.32 -11.31
CA GLU A 275 -9.72 10.51 -12.32
C GLU A 275 -10.38 10.64 -13.70
N ASP A 276 -11.68 10.40 -13.79
CA ASP A 276 -12.43 10.46 -15.06
C ASP A 276 -12.36 11.85 -15.69
N ILE A 277 -12.51 12.90 -14.87
CA ILE A 277 -12.38 14.28 -15.32
C ILE A 277 -10.99 14.53 -15.89
N LEU A 278 -9.92 14.14 -15.17
CA LEU A 278 -8.54 14.38 -15.59
C LEU A 278 -8.16 13.59 -16.83
N ARG A 279 -8.60 12.33 -16.93
CA ARG A 279 -8.41 11.49 -18.13
C ARG A 279 -9.02 12.16 -19.36
N ILE A 280 -10.25 12.68 -19.26
CA ILE A 280 -10.93 13.34 -20.37
C ILE A 280 -10.33 14.73 -20.65
N VAL A 281 -9.97 15.51 -19.63
CA VAL A 281 -9.27 16.80 -19.80
C VAL A 281 -8.00 16.59 -20.61
N ARG A 282 -7.20 15.59 -20.24
CA ARG A 282 -5.98 15.25 -20.93
C ARG A 282 -6.24 14.83 -22.38
N TYR A 283 -7.18 13.92 -22.61
CA TYR A 283 -7.56 13.48 -23.95
C TYR A 283 -7.95 14.66 -24.86
N GLU A 284 -8.74 15.60 -24.35
CA GLU A 284 -9.16 16.78 -25.12
C GLU A 284 -8.00 17.78 -25.35
N ILE A 285 -7.06 17.90 -24.42
CA ILE A 285 -5.82 18.70 -24.61
C ILE A 285 -4.93 18.09 -25.71
N GLU A 286 -4.72 16.77 -25.68
CA GLU A 286 -3.87 16.07 -26.66
C GLU A 286 -4.47 16.07 -28.06
N LYS A 287 -5.80 16.02 -28.15
CA LYS A 287 -6.53 16.07 -29.41
C LYS A 287 -6.50 17.45 -30.09
N ASP A 288 -6.31 18.53 -29.33
CA ASP A 288 -6.25 19.90 -29.86
C ASP A 288 -4.78 20.32 -30.11
N PRO A 289 -4.34 20.42 -31.39
CA PRO A 289 -2.95 20.79 -31.72
C PRO A 289 -2.53 22.16 -31.18
N ALA A 290 -3.48 23.07 -30.98
CA ALA A 290 -3.19 24.39 -30.40
C ALA A 290 -2.88 24.29 -28.91
N LEU A 291 -3.57 23.41 -28.17
CA LEU A 291 -3.33 23.20 -26.74
C LEU A 291 -2.10 22.34 -26.48
N SER A 292 -1.89 21.28 -27.28
CA SER A 292 -0.75 20.38 -27.12
C SER A 292 0.59 21.06 -27.39
N SER A 293 0.60 22.13 -28.19
CA SER A 293 1.79 22.96 -28.45
C SER A 293 1.89 24.21 -27.55
N GLU A 294 0.79 24.71 -26.98
CA GLU A 294 0.77 25.89 -26.11
C GLU A 294 0.89 25.52 -24.62
N ALA A 295 2.13 25.31 -24.16
CA ALA A 295 2.41 24.96 -22.76
C ALA A 295 1.79 25.91 -21.70
N PRO A 296 1.73 27.25 -21.89
CA PRO A 296 1.07 28.15 -20.93
C PRO A 296 -0.43 27.90 -20.77
N MET A 297 -1.16 27.65 -21.87
CA MET A 297 -2.60 27.41 -21.83
C MET A 297 -2.91 26.06 -21.19
N THR A 298 -2.14 25.02 -21.55
CA THR A 298 -2.27 23.69 -20.92
C THR A 298 -2.02 23.76 -19.41
N LYS A 299 -0.98 24.47 -18.96
CA LYS A 299 -0.74 24.73 -17.52
C LYS A 299 -1.88 25.50 -16.88
N PHE A 300 -2.45 26.48 -17.58
CA PHE A 300 -3.59 27.25 -17.08
C PHE A 300 -4.83 26.37 -16.88
N ILE A 301 -5.14 25.47 -17.82
CA ILE A 301 -6.24 24.52 -17.73
C ILE A 301 -6.05 23.61 -16.51
N TYR A 302 -4.91 22.91 -16.40
CA TYR A 302 -4.64 22.04 -15.25
C TYR A 302 -4.66 22.81 -13.93
N ARG A 303 -4.15 24.05 -13.89
CA ARG A 303 -4.23 24.90 -12.70
C ARG A 303 -5.67 25.23 -12.30
N GLN A 304 -6.55 25.53 -13.25
CA GLN A 304 -7.97 25.77 -12.94
C GLN A 304 -8.66 24.49 -12.49
N THR A 305 -8.42 23.37 -13.16
CA THR A 305 -8.94 22.05 -12.76
C THR A 305 -8.53 21.71 -11.34
N TYR A 306 -7.23 21.80 -11.02
CA TYR A 306 -6.70 21.57 -9.68
C TYR A 306 -7.35 22.48 -8.65
N LYS A 307 -7.45 23.78 -8.94
CA LYS A 307 -8.01 24.76 -8.00
C LYS A 307 -9.47 24.46 -7.65
N ILE A 308 -10.28 24.03 -8.62
CA ILE A 308 -11.68 23.65 -8.40
C ILE A 308 -11.76 22.33 -7.60
N MET A 309 -10.94 21.34 -7.92
CA MET A 309 -10.89 20.08 -7.16
C MET A 309 -10.46 20.31 -5.72
N GLN A 310 -9.50 21.19 -5.47
CA GLN A 310 -9.07 21.59 -4.13
C GLN A 310 -10.14 22.38 -3.37
N GLU A 311 -10.91 23.22 -4.07
CA GLU A 311 -12.07 23.88 -3.49
C GLU A 311 -13.13 22.87 -3.05
N PHE A 312 -13.42 21.87 -3.91
CA PHE A 312 -14.31 20.77 -3.58
C PHE A 312 -13.82 20.01 -2.35
N ARG A 313 -12.54 19.56 -2.37
CA ARG A 313 -11.92 18.80 -1.29
C ARG A 313 -12.05 19.51 0.05
N ARG A 314 -11.80 20.82 0.12
CA ARG A 314 -11.95 21.61 1.36
C ARG A 314 -13.38 21.71 1.88
N HIS A 315 -14.38 21.55 1.03
CA HIS A 315 -15.79 21.53 1.43
C HIS A 315 -16.30 20.11 1.69
N TYR A 316 -15.69 19.11 1.05
CA TYR A 316 -16.08 17.71 1.11
C TYR A 316 -15.34 16.93 2.21
N ILE A 317 -14.10 17.27 2.51
CA ILE A 317 -13.23 16.60 3.50
C ILE A 317 -12.63 17.68 4.42
N PRO A 318 -13.02 17.77 5.70
CA PRO A 318 -12.40 18.69 6.65
C PRO A 318 -10.91 18.34 6.86
N GLY A 319 -10.01 19.33 6.93
CA GLY A 319 -8.56 19.11 6.95
C GLY A 319 -7.99 18.42 8.21
N GLU A 320 -8.76 18.32 9.29
CA GLU A 320 -8.37 17.57 10.50
C GLU A 320 -8.50 16.04 10.31
N VAL A 321 -9.30 15.62 9.33
CA VAL A 321 -9.70 14.22 9.12
C VAL A 321 -8.62 13.41 8.42
N ASP A 322 -7.97 14.00 7.42
CA ASP A 322 -6.85 13.39 6.69
C ASP A 322 -5.78 12.92 7.70
N LYS A 323 -5.46 13.77 8.68
CA LYS A 323 -4.42 13.47 9.68
C LYS A 323 -4.80 12.35 10.63
N VAL A 324 -6.07 12.21 11.00
CA VAL A 324 -6.53 11.18 11.94
C VAL A 324 -6.62 9.82 11.24
N VAL A 325 -7.17 9.77 10.01
CA VAL A 325 -7.25 8.52 9.23
C VAL A 325 -5.85 8.08 8.78
N THR A 326 -5.02 8.97 8.25
CA THR A 326 -3.62 8.64 7.92
C THR A 326 -2.84 8.17 9.14
N ARG A 327 -3.05 8.78 10.33
CA ARG A 327 -2.42 8.30 11.57
C ARG A 327 -2.94 6.92 11.98
N SER A 328 -4.25 6.68 11.92
CA SER A 328 -4.83 5.38 12.29
C SER A 328 -4.38 4.25 11.35
N LEU A 329 -4.25 4.53 10.05
CA LEU A 329 -3.66 3.61 9.07
C LEU A 329 -2.20 3.34 9.40
N SER A 330 -1.41 4.41 9.60
CA SER A 330 0.02 4.31 9.94
C SER A 330 0.28 3.55 11.26
N GLU A 331 -0.55 3.72 12.29
CA GLU A 331 -0.44 2.98 13.57
C GLU A 331 -0.74 1.48 13.41
N THR A 332 -1.75 1.14 12.61
CA THR A 332 -2.12 -0.25 12.30
C THR A 332 -1.03 -0.93 11.47
N GLU A 333 -0.49 -0.22 10.48
CA GLU A 333 0.61 -0.67 9.62
C GLU A 333 1.93 -0.79 10.39
N GLN A 334 2.26 0.16 11.27
CA GLN A 334 3.46 0.10 12.12
C GLN A 334 3.44 -1.15 12.99
N HIS A 335 2.29 -1.48 13.60
CA HIS A 335 2.14 -2.70 14.37
C HIS A 335 2.32 -3.97 13.51
N ALA A 336 1.75 -3.98 12.30
CA ALA A 336 1.95 -5.07 11.35
C ALA A 336 3.43 -5.20 10.94
N ILE A 337 4.08 -4.09 10.57
CA ILE A 337 5.48 -4.00 10.15
C ILE A 337 6.43 -4.45 11.27
N ASP A 338 6.24 -3.97 12.50
CA ASP A 338 7.06 -4.34 13.65
C ASP A 338 6.93 -5.84 13.97
N THR A 339 5.74 -6.40 13.77
CA THR A 339 5.52 -7.85 13.88
C THR A 339 6.21 -8.63 12.75
N MET A 340 6.49 -8.05 11.57
CA MET A 340 7.38 -8.67 10.55
C MET A 340 8.86 -8.52 10.85
N ARG A 341 9.28 -7.36 11.38
CA ARG A 341 10.70 -7.05 11.63
C ARG A 341 11.34 -7.94 12.68
N LEU A 342 10.56 -8.47 13.63
CA LEU A 342 11.05 -9.35 14.70
C LEU A 342 11.66 -10.70 14.24
N VAL A 343 11.65 -11.04 12.93
CA VAL A 343 12.33 -12.26 12.42
C VAL A 343 13.35 -12.01 11.31
N SER A 344 13.54 -10.75 10.92
CA SER A 344 14.58 -10.36 9.97
C SER A 344 16.02 -10.48 10.55
N GLU A 345 16.17 -10.71 11.86
CA GLU A 345 17.47 -10.95 12.49
C GLU A 345 18.09 -12.31 12.10
N GLY A 346 17.29 -13.24 11.58
CA GLY A 346 17.80 -14.45 10.96
C GLY A 346 18.11 -14.18 9.49
N ARG A 347 19.40 -14.13 9.12
CA ARG A 347 19.91 -13.95 7.73
C ARG A 347 19.01 -14.63 6.68
N THR A 348 18.07 -13.89 6.09
CA THR A 348 17.31 -14.36 4.93
C THR A 348 18.24 -14.31 3.73
N PRO A 349 18.54 -15.43 3.04
CA PRO A 349 19.50 -15.40 1.94
C PRO A 349 18.97 -14.56 0.78
N ALA A 350 19.81 -13.67 0.24
CA ALA A 350 19.51 -12.83 -0.92
C ALA A 350 19.10 -13.62 -2.18
N SER A 351 19.37 -14.94 -2.23
CA SER A 351 19.02 -15.83 -3.34
C SER A 351 17.60 -16.41 -3.28
N MET A 352 16.83 -16.20 -2.19
CA MET A 352 15.47 -16.74 -2.01
C MET A 352 14.37 -15.83 -2.54
N VAL A 353 14.77 -14.88 -3.40
CA VAL A 353 13.89 -14.16 -4.33
C VAL A 353 12.92 -15.15 -4.96
N ILE A 354 11.64 -14.80 -5.01
CA ILE A 354 10.66 -15.44 -5.91
C ILE A 354 11.09 -15.14 -7.35
N LYS A 355 12.20 -15.76 -7.79
CA LYS A 355 12.63 -15.76 -9.17
C LYS A 355 11.69 -16.69 -9.91
N GLY A 356 10.81 -16.09 -10.72
CA GLY A 356 10.32 -16.67 -11.95
C GLY A 356 9.09 -17.58 -11.90
N GLN A 357 8.25 -17.55 -10.86
CA GLN A 357 7.04 -18.40 -10.81
C GLN A 357 5.84 -17.76 -10.10
N LEU A 358 5.70 -16.43 -10.09
CA LEU A 358 4.37 -15.87 -9.83
C LEU A 358 3.47 -16.31 -10.99
N GLN A 359 2.34 -16.95 -10.70
CA GLN A 359 1.38 -17.24 -11.76
C GLN A 359 0.92 -15.90 -12.31
N ARG A 360 0.72 -15.81 -13.64
CA ARG A 360 0.05 -14.64 -14.21
C ARG A 360 -1.23 -14.42 -13.42
N SER A 361 -1.47 -13.19 -12.97
CA SER A 361 -2.82 -12.74 -12.60
C SER A 361 -3.76 -13.24 -13.69
N ARG A 362 -4.60 -14.21 -13.35
CA ARG A 362 -5.62 -14.70 -14.28
C ARG A 362 -6.61 -13.55 -14.46
N SER A 363 -7.15 -13.41 -15.65
CA SER A 363 -8.16 -12.38 -15.93
C SER A 363 -9.46 -12.67 -15.20
N ALA A 364 -10.31 -11.66 -15.02
CA ALA A 364 -11.67 -11.86 -14.48
C ALA A 364 -12.52 -12.85 -15.31
N GLU A 365 -12.13 -13.10 -16.57
CA GLU A 365 -12.77 -14.08 -17.45
C GLU A 365 -12.42 -15.54 -17.08
N ASP A 366 -11.38 -15.75 -16.27
CA ASP A 366 -10.91 -17.08 -15.89
C ASP A 366 -11.66 -17.68 -14.69
N TYR A 367 -12.47 -16.87 -13.98
CA TYR A 367 -13.21 -17.29 -12.79
C TYR A 367 -14.67 -16.88 -12.82
N VAL A 368 -15.55 -17.79 -12.38
CA VAL A 368 -16.95 -17.47 -12.10
C VAL A 368 -17.00 -16.58 -10.86
N ILE A 369 -17.47 -15.34 -11.04
CA ILE A 369 -17.65 -14.39 -9.95
C ILE A 369 -18.99 -14.67 -9.26
N LEU A 370 -18.97 -14.93 -7.96
CA LEU A 370 -20.17 -15.18 -7.16
C LEU A 370 -20.97 -13.86 -6.98
N PRO A 371 -22.30 -13.84 -7.19
CA PRO A 371 -23.10 -12.62 -7.04
C PRO A 371 -23.03 -12.02 -5.63
N GLU A 372 -23.14 -12.85 -4.60
CA GLU A 372 -22.99 -12.48 -3.18
C GLU A 372 -21.61 -11.85 -2.88
N PHE A 373 -20.56 -12.31 -3.56
CA PHE A 373 -19.22 -11.76 -3.40
C PHE A 373 -19.14 -10.33 -3.95
N MET A 374 -19.72 -10.08 -5.12
CA MET A 374 -19.77 -8.72 -5.69
C MET A 374 -20.60 -7.78 -4.82
N GLU A 375 -21.72 -8.24 -4.27
CA GLU A 375 -22.55 -7.45 -3.36
C GLU A 375 -21.77 -7.03 -2.10
N ASN A 376 -21.02 -7.96 -1.49
CA ASN A 376 -20.15 -7.67 -0.36
C ASN A 376 -19.03 -6.68 -0.74
N LEU A 377 -18.35 -6.91 -1.88
CA LEU A 377 -17.31 -6.00 -2.37
C LEU A 377 -17.84 -4.58 -2.62
N HIS A 378 -19.07 -4.44 -3.14
CA HIS A 378 -19.72 -3.15 -3.32
C HIS A 378 -20.03 -2.49 -1.97
N THR A 379 -20.55 -3.24 -1.01
CA THR A 379 -20.92 -2.74 0.32
C THR A 379 -19.73 -2.13 1.06
N PHE A 380 -18.56 -2.78 0.96
CA PHE A 380 -17.33 -2.36 1.61
C PHE A 380 -16.38 -1.54 0.73
N ASN A 381 -16.78 -1.14 -0.49
CA ASN A 381 -15.95 -0.41 -1.47
C ASN A 381 -14.66 -1.13 -1.92
N LEU A 382 -14.61 -2.45 -1.83
CA LEU A 382 -13.44 -3.28 -2.18
C LEU A 382 -13.45 -3.78 -3.64
N GLN A 383 -14.51 -3.51 -4.40
CA GLN A 383 -14.65 -3.97 -5.79
C GLN A 383 -13.47 -3.55 -6.68
N ALA A 384 -13.09 -2.27 -6.63
CA ALA A 384 -12.02 -1.76 -7.50
C ALA A 384 -10.67 -2.42 -7.17
N LEU A 385 -10.45 -2.83 -5.92
CA LEU A 385 -9.25 -3.57 -5.52
C LEU A 385 -9.29 -5.01 -6.04
N PHE A 386 -10.44 -5.67 -6.00
CA PHE A 386 -10.64 -6.99 -6.62
C PHE A 386 -10.43 -6.96 -8.14
N GLU A 387 -10.86 -5.89 -8.81
CA GLU A 387 -10.67 -5.73 -10.27
C GLU A 387 -9.21 -5.59 -10.68
N LEU A 388 -8.31 -5.16 -9.77
CA LEU A 388 -6.87 -5.18 -10.01
C LEU A 388 -6.34 -6.62 -10.01
N TYR A 389 -6.73 -7.40 -8.99
CA TYR A 389 -6.22 -8.73 -8.74
C TYR A 389 -7.37 -9.67 -8.34
N VAL A 390 -7.75 -10.57 -9.25
CA VAL A 390 -8.89 -11.46 -9.02
C VAL A 390 -8.50 -12.68 -8.18
N ILE A 391 -9.50 -13.29 -7.55
CA ILE A 391 -9.36 -14.49 -6.71
C ILE A 391 -10.31 -15.60 -7.16
N PRO A 392 -9.95 -16.88 -6.97
CA PRO A 392 -10.77 -18.02 -7.40
C PRO A 392 -12.05 -18.18 -6.56
N PRO A 393 -13.07 -18.92 -7.06
CA PRO A 393 -14.36 -19.04 -6.39
C PRO A 393 -14.32 -19.57 -4.95
N LEU A 394 -13.37 -20.46 -4.61
CA LEU A 394 -13.22 -20.93 -3.23
C LEU A 394 -12.72 -19.83 -2.29
N SER A 395 -11.79 -18.99 -2.75
CA SER A 395 -11.35 -17.81 -2.00
C SER A 395 -12.48 -16.79 -1.85
N GLN A 396 -13.31 -16.59 -2.89
CA GLN A 396 -14.50 -15.74 -2.80
C GLN A 396 -15.48 -16.24 -1.72
N ARG A 397 -15.67 -17.56 -1.59
CA ARG A 397 -16.50 -18.14 -0.50
C ARG A 397 -15.91 -17.88 0.89
N ILE A 398 -14.59 -17.98 1.05
CA ILE A 398 -13.93 -17.64 2.32
C ILE A 398 -14.20 -16.18 2.67
N PHE A 399 -14.03 -15.28 1.71
CA PHE A 399 -14.33 -13.86 1.90
C PHE A 399 -15.78 -13.65 2.33
N ASN A 400 -16.75 -14.30 1.66
CA ASN A 400 -18.18 -14.17 2.00
C ASN A 400 -18.51 -14.68 3.39
N ILE A 401 -17.90 -15.79 3.83
CA ILE A 401 -18.09 -16.29 5.20
C ILE A 401 -17.65 -15.25 6.23
N LEU A 402 -16.53 -14.56 5.97
CA LEU A 402 -16.00 -13.53 6.87
C LEU A 402 -16.82 -12.24 6.79
N ALA A 403 -17.26 -11.82 5.60
CA ALA A 403 -18.11 -10.66 5.40
C ALA A 403 -19.44 -10.79 6.15
N ALA A 404 -20.04 -11.99 6.17
CA ALA A 404 -21.28 -12.28 6.88
C ALA A 404 -21.17 -12.12 8.40
N ILE A 405 -19.96 -12.09 8.98
CA ILE A 405 -19.79 -11.80 10.41
C ILE A 405 -20.32 -10.39 10.73
N GLY A 406 -20.08 -9.43 9.83
CA GLY A 406 -20.56 -8.06 9.98
C GLY A 406 -22.09 -7.96 10.01
N ASP A 407 -22.79 -8.83 9.29
CA ASP A 407 -24.27 -8.86 9.29
C ASP A 407 -24.84 -9.38 10.61
N THR A 408 -24.06 -10.18 11.34
CA THR A 408 -24.47 -10.75 12.63
C THR A 408 -24.14 -9.84 13.82
N MET A 409 -23.47 -8.72 13.60
CA MET A 409 -22.99 -7.82 14.66
C MET A 409 -23.48 -6.40 14.43
N GLU A 410 -24.02 -5.79 15.49
CA GLU A 410 -24.34 -4.36 15.48
C GLU A 410 -23.04 -3.56 15.64
N LEU A 411 -22.35 -3.31 14.52
CA LEU A 411 -21.10 -2.57 14.50
C LEU A 411 -21.36 -1.06 14.59
N GLY A 412 -20.75 -0.41 15.58
CA GLY A 412 -20.60 1.03 15.60
C GLY A 412 -19.67 1.52 14.47
N ARG A 413 -19.50 2.83 14.35
CA ARG A 413 -18.73 3.43 13.25
C ARG A 413 -17.26 3.01 13.27
N ASP A 414 -16.65 2.99 14.45
CA ASP A 414 -15.24 2.64 14.61
C ASP A 414 -15.04 1.12 14.44
N GLU A 415 -15.97 0.30 14.91
CA GLU A 415 -15.93 -1.15 14.69
C GLU A 415 -16.11 -1.50 13.21
N LEU A 416 -17.01 -0.82 12.50
CA LEU A 416 -17.19 -0.99 11.06
C LEU A 416 -15.95 -0.53 10.27
N PHE A 417 -15.31 0.56 10.68
CA PHE A 417 -14.04 0.99 10.10
C PHE A 417 -12.97 -0.11 10.23
N GLN A 418 -12.79 -0.67 11.42
CA GLN A 418 -11.82 -1.75 11.66
C GLN A 418 -12.19 -3.04 10.93
N PHE A 419 -13.49 -3.33 10.79
CA PHE A 419 -13.97 -4.47 10.03
C PHE A 419 -13.69 -4.34 8.52
N ILE A 420 -13.82 -3.14 7.95
CA ILE A 420 -13.46 -2.91 6.53
C ILE A 420 -11.96 -3.12 6.32
N LEU A 421 -11.11 -2.60 7.19
CA LEU A 421 -9.66 -2.84 7.14
C LEU A 421 -9.33 -4.33 7.27
N TYR A 422 -10.07 -5.05 8.12
CA TYR A 422 -9.93 -6.50 8.23
C TYR A 422 -10.27 -7.21 6.92
N LEU A 423 -11.40 -6.88 6.29
CA LEU A 423 -11.82 -7.45 5.01
C LEU A 423 -10.87 -7.08 3.86
N GLU A 424 -10.34 -5.87 3.85
CA GLU A 424 -9.30 -5.44 2.91
C GLU A 424 -8.05 -6.33 3.04
N ASN A 425 -7.53 -6.51 4.26
CA ASN A 425 -6.38 -7.38 4.52
C ASN A 425 -6.64 -8.85 4.12
N ILE A 426 -7.88 -9.33 4.32
CA ILE A 426 -8.29 -10.67 3.85
C ILE A 426 -8.26 -10.74 2.32
N LEU A 427 -8.82 -9.74 1.63
CA LEU A 427 -8.83 -9.70 0.17
C LEU A 427 -7.40 -9.71 -0.37
N PHE A 428 -6.51 -8.87 0.18
CA PHE A 428 -5.08 -8.89 -0.16
C PHE A 428 -4.45 -10.26 0.05
N PHE A 429 -4.63 -10.85 1.23
CA PHE A 429 -4.07 -12.17 1.52
C PHE A 429 -4.55 -13.24 0.53
N LEU A 430 -5.83 -13.25 0.17
CA LEU A 430 -6.38 -14.19 -0.81
C LEU A 430 -5.82 -13.96 -2.23
N GLN A 431 -5.58 -12.69 -2.60
CA GLN A 431 -4.91 -12.33 -3.85
C GLN A 431 -3.44 -12.79 -3.86
N GLU A 432 -2.75 -12.68 -2.72
CA GLU A 432 -1.36 -13.16 -2.57
C GLU A 432 -1.24 -14.67 -2.70
N LEU A 433 -2.21 -15.42 -2.17
CA LEU A 433 -2.26 -16.88 -2.33
C LEU A 433 -2.37 -17.25 -3.82
N GLU A 434 -3.30 -16.62 -4.54
CA GLU A 434 -3.49 -16.85 -5.97
C GLU A 434 -2.22 -16.50 -6.77
N GLU A 435 -1.61 -15.34 -6.48
CA GLU A 435 -0.38 -14.89 -7.14
C GLU A 435 0.78 -15.87 -6.93
N SER A 436 0.88 -16.42 -5.72
CA SER A 436 1.86 -17.44 -5.33
C SER A 436 1.53 -18.84 -5.86
N GLY A 437 0.38 -19.02 -6.52
CA GLY A 437 -0.13 -20.31 -6.96
C GLY A 437 -0.54 -21.25 -5.84
N ILE A 438 -0.79 -20.72 -4.63
CA ILE A 438 -1.21 -21.48 -3.47
C ILE A 438 -2.73 -21.69 -3.56
N GLU A 439 -3.14 -22.95 -3.70
CA GLU A 439 -4.54 -23.27 -3.93
C GLU A 439 -5.29 -23.44 -2.60
N VAL A 440 -6.44 -22.78 -2.48
CA VAL A 440 -7.40 -23.03 -1.40
C VAL A 440 -8.09 -24.37 -1.63
N ARG A 441 -8.08 -25.26 -0.64
CA ARG A 441 -8.78 -26.54 -0.72
C ARG A 441 -10.11 -26.51 0.02
N GLN A 442 -11.10 -27.10 -0.61
CA GLN A 442 -12.37 -27.39 0.02
C GLN A 442 -12.19 -28.54 1.02
N ASP A 443 -12.46 -28.25 2.30
CA ASP A 443 -12.44 -29.23 3.38
C ASP A 443 -13.77 -30.01 3.42
N PRO A 444 -13.80 -31.29 3.89
CA PRO A 444 -15.04 -32.01 4.20
C PRO A 444 -15.93 -31.31 5.25
N THR A 445 -15.35 -30.45 6.09
CA THR A 445 -16.10 -29.50 6.90
C THR A 445 -16.55 -28.34 6.00
N TYR A 446 -17.86 -28.18 5.81
CA TYR A 446 -18.42 -27.09 5.00
C TYR A 446 -18.15 -25.73 5.69
N GLY A 447 -16.96 -25.14 5.50
CA GLY A 447 -16.63 -23.80 6.01
C GLY A 447 -15.20 -23.64 6.52
N LEU A 448 -14.99 -22.58 7.32
CA LEU A 448 -13.74 -22.32 8.05
C LEU A 448 -13.66 -23.18 9.31
N ILE A 449 -12.46 -23.68 9.61
CA ILE A 449 -12.16 -24.41 10.84
C ILE A 449 -12.01 -23.37 11.95
N LYS A 450 -12.96 -23.31 12.88
CA LYS A 450 -13.12 -22.18 13.79
C LYS A 450 -12.12 -22.16 14.94
N ASN A 451 -11.54 -23.31 15.29
CA ASN A 451 -10.60 -23.40 16.40
C ASN A 451 -9.57 -24.54 16.24
N PRO A 452 -8.45 -24.49 16.99
CA PRO A 452 -7.43 -25.53 16.99
C PRO A 452 -7.92 -26.90 17.49
N TYR A 453 -8.96 -26.95 18.32
CA TYR A 453 -9.57 -28.22 18.75
C TYR A 453 -10.18 -28.97 17.56
N GLN A 454 -10.88 -28.25 16.67
CA GLN A 454 -11.40 -28.83 15.44
C GLN A 454 -10.25 -29.35 14.56
N LEU A 455 -9.17 -28.58 14.37
CA LEU A 455 -7.97 -29.04 13.65
C LEU A 455 -7.38 -30.33 14.24
N HIS A 456 -7.32 -30.42 15.57
CA HIS A 456 -6.83 -31.60 16.27
C HIS A 456 -7.78 -32.80 16.11
N SER A 457 -9.09 -32.59 16.30
CA SER A 457 -10.12 -33.63 16.18
C SER A 457 -10.19 -34.23 14.77
N LEU A 458 -9.90 -33.42 13.75
CA LEU A 458 -9.79 -33.84 12.35
C LEU A 458 -8.44 -34.52 12.03
N SER A 459 -7.55 -34.68 13.02
CA SER A 459 -6.21 -35.27 12.87
C SER A 459 -5.34 -34.55 11.83
N MET A 460 -5.55 -33.24 11.67
CA MET A 460 -4.87 -32.42 10.66
C MET A 460 -3.53 -31.88 11.16
N ILE A 461 -3.33 -31.79 12.48
CA ILE A 461 -2.10 -31.23 13.05
C ILE A 461 -0.97 -32.26 13.01
N ARG A 462 -0.06 -32.09 12.04
CA ARG A 462 1.19 -32.86 11.94
C ARG A 462 2.37 -31.90 11.78
N GLU A 463 3.52 -32.29 12.30
CA GLU A 463 4.76 -31.53 12.10
C GLU A 463 4.98 -31.28 10.61
N GLY A 464 5.28 -30.03 10.26
CA GLY A 464 5.54 -29.62 8.89
C GLY A 464 4.31 -29.24 8.07
N THR A 465 3.09 -29.49 8.57
CA THR A 465 1.84 -29.14 7.86
C THR A 465 1.63 -27.63 7.82
N TYR A 466 1.10 -27.14 6.70
CA TYR A 466 0.75 -25.74 6.49
C TYR A 466 -0.76 -25.53 6.50
N PHE A 467 -1.19 -24.43 7.08
CA PHE A 467 -2.58 -23.96 7.07
C PHE A 467 -2.59 -22.46 6.78
N SER A 468 -3.72 -21.96 6.31
CA SER A 468 -3.97 -20.53 6.31
C SER A 468 -4.85 -20.16 7.50
N SER A 469 -4.50 -19.05 8.15
CA SER A 469 -5.29 -18.39 9.18
C SER A 469 -5.89 -17.12 8.59
N THR A 470 -7.16 -16.88 8.88
CA THR A 470 -7.84 -15.62 8.56
C THR A 470 -7.56 -14.52 9.59
N GLY A 471 -6.61 -14.72 10.51
CA GLY A 471 -6.17 -13.72 11.47
C GLY A 471 -7.01 -13.69 12.75
N LEU A 472 -7.03 -12.55 13.45
CA LEU A 472 -7.96 -12.25 14.55
C LEU A 472 -8.68 -10.94 14.25
N TRP A 473 -10.00 -10.91 14.40
CA TRP A 473 -10.78 -9.69 14.31
C TRP A 473 -11.17 -9.23 15.72
N TYR A 474 -10.89 -7.97 16.03
CA TYR A 474 -11.14 -7.26 17.30
C TYR A 474 -10.06 -7.43 18.40
N GLN A 475 -9.71 -6.32 19.06
CA GLN A 475 -8.78 -6.14 20.21
C GLN A 475 -7.29 -6.51 20.05
N ASN A 476 -6.89 -7.31 19.05
CA ASN A 476 -5.49 -7.48 18.62
C ASN A 476 -5.50 -7.99 17.17
N THR A 477 -5.22 -7.15 16.18
CA THR A 477 -5.27 -7.54 14.76
C THR A 477 -4.07 -8.40 14.39
N ILE A 478 -4.15 -9.71 14.68
CA ILE A 478 -3.25 -10.68 14.07
C ILE A 478 -3.61 -10.72 12.58
N PRO A 479 -2.68 -10.39 11.67
CA PRO A 479 -3.00 -10.37 10.25
C PRO A 479 -3.26 -11.79 9.71
N PRO A 480 -4.06 -11.92 8.63
CA PRO A 480 -4.17 -13.15 7.87
C PRO A 480 -2.79 -13.66 7.45
N SER A 481 -2.56 -14.97 7.56
CA SER A 481 -1.22 -15.53 7.37
C SER A 481 -1.24 -17.02 7.08
N ILE A 482 -0.20 -17.51 6.42
CA ILE A 482 0.10 -18.94 6.43
C ILE A 482 0.80 -19.26 7.75
N ILE A 483 0.41 -20.37 8.37
CA ILE A 483 1.01 -20.92 9.56
C ILE A 483 1.56 -22.31 9.29
N ARG A 484 2.70 -22.64 9.88
CA ARG A 484 3.32 -23.98 9.83
C ARG A 484 3.36 -24.58 11.23
N CYS A 485 2.89 -25.82 11.37
CA CYS A 485 3.06 -26.59 12.61
C CYS A 485 4.54 -26.97 12.77
N ILE A 486 5.22 -26.40 13.76
CA ILE A 486 6.63 -26.66 14.05
C ILE A 486 6.80 -27.86 14.95
N SER A 487 5.94 -28.00 15.95
CA SER A 487 6.02 -29.13 16.89
C SER A 487 4.61 -29.46 17.39
N PRO A 488 4.04 -30.58 16.94
CA PRO A 488 2.80 -31.07 17.51
C PRO A 488 3.07 -31.61 18.92
N ASN A 489 2.15 -31.39 19.86
CA ASN A 489 2.19 -31.96 21.22
C ASN A 489 3.46 -31.57 22.02
N ALA A 490 3.96 -30.35 21.81
CA ALA A 490 5.26 -29.88 22.28
C ALA A 490 5.32 -29.59 23.79
N LEU A 491 4.19 -29.19 24.40
CA LEU A 491 4.13 -28.87 25.82
C LEU A 491 3.08 -29.72 26.55
N PRO A 492 3.46 -30.45 27.62
CA PRO A 492 2.48 -30.99 28.55
C PRO A 492 1.86 -29.83 29.36
N ASN A 493 0.54 -29.78 29.49
CA ASN A 493 -0.08 -28.88 30.47
C ASN A 493 0.20 -29.39 31.91
N CYS A 494 0.00 -28.55 32.92
CA CYS A 494 0.19 -28.89 34.34
C CYS A 494 -0.72 -30.03 34.87
N ILE A 495 -1.49 -30.69 33.99
CA ILE A 495 -2.46 -31.75 34.27
C ILE A 495 -2.15 -33.01 33.43
N GLY A 496 -1.04 -33.06 32.70
CA GLY A 496 -0.61 -34.28 31.99
C GLY A 496 -1.31 -34.55 30.65
N VAL A 497 -2.05 -33.56 30.11
CA VAL A 497 -2.64 -33.65 28.77
C VAL A 497 -1.69 -33.03 27.73
N ARG A 498 -1.45 -33.74 26.62
CA ARG A 498 -0.44 -33.44 25.59
C ARG A 498 -1.05 -32.72 24.37
N ASP A 499 -1.63 -31.52 24.55
CA ASP A 499 -2.41 -30.91 23.45
C ASP A 499 -1.90 -29.53 22.99
N ARG A 500 -0.76 -29.04 23.48
CA ARG A 500 -0.19 -27.77 23.01
C ARG A 500 0.67 -27.98 21.76
N HIS A 501 0.29 -27.34 20.67
CA HIS A 501 0.98 -27.38 19.38
C HIS A 501 1.64 -26.04 19.11
N ILE A 502 2.93 -26.06 18.72
CA ILE A 502 3.69 -24.86 18.39
C ILE A 502 3.58 -24.59 16.90
N PHE A 503 3.19 -23.37 16.55
CA PHE A 503 3.09 -22.87 15.19
C PHE A 503 3.98 -21.64 14.98
N SER A 504 4.29 -21.37 13.71
CA SER A 504 4.86 -20.09 13.31
C SER A 504 4.19 -19.57 12.05
N GLN A 505 4.03 -18.26 12.00
CA GLN A 505 3.64 -17.57 10.78
C GLN A 505 4.74 -17.66 9.74
N ILE A 506 4.32 -17.73 8.48
CA ILE A 506 5.17 -17.77 7.31
C ILE A 506 4.97 -16.48 6.54
N SER A 507 6.06 -15.77 6.25
CA SER A 507 6.05 -14.68 5.29
C SER A 507 5.83 -15.27 3.89
N LEU A 508 4.73 -14.94 3.22
CA LEU A 508 4.47 -15.38 1.84
C LEU A 508 5.57 -14.91 0.87
N VAL A 509 6.11 -13.72 1.13
CA VAL A 509 7.15 -13.08 0.31
C VAL A 509 8.50 -13.78 0.42
N THR A 510 8.89 -14.22 1.62
CA THR A 510 10.25 -14.77 1.88
C THR A 510 10.27 -16.27 2.14
N GLY A 511 9.13 -16.87 2.45
CA GLY A 511 9.01 -18.23 2.94
C GLY A 511 9.57 -18.46 4.35
N GLY A 512 10.14 -17.43 4.99
CA GLY A 512 10.72 -17.53 6.32
C GLY A 512 9.65 -17.52 7.42
N PHE A 513 10.02 -18.05 8.59
CA PHE A 513 9.28 -17.81 9.81
C PHE A 513 9.20 -16.32 10.08
N ARG A 514 8.08 -15.90 10.68
CA ARG A 514 7.79 -14.53 11.11
C ARG A 514 7.17 -14.57 12.52
N GLY A 515 7.44 -13.53 13.31
CA GLY A 515 7.17 -13.48 14.74
C GLY A 515 7.89 -14.54 15.57
N THR A 516 7.71 -14.47 16.89
CA THR A 516 8.06 -15.56 17.79
C THR A 516 7.12 -16.75 17.53
N PRO A 517 7.60 -18.01 17.54
CA PRO A 517 6.70 -19.16 17.54
C PRO A 517 5.67 -19.06 18.67
N PHE A 518 4.44 -19.46 18.39
CA PHE A 518 3.31 -19.33 19.30
C PHE A 518 2.47 -20.60 19.32
N ASP A 519 1.79 -20.83 20.43
CA ASP A 519 0.76 -21.86 20.52
C ASP A 519 -0.55 -21.28 19.95
N LEU A 520 -1.28 -22.00 19.09
CA LEU A 520 -2.56 -21.52 18.54
C LEU A 520 -3.66 -21.39 19.61
N ASP A 521 -3.42 -21.86 20.84
CA ASP A 521 -4.20 -21.51 22.03
C ASP A 521 -3.39 -21.84 23.29
N SER A 522 -3.09 -20.83 24.11
CA SER A 522 -3.12 -21.04 25.55
C SER A 522 -4.59 -21.19 25.91
N THR A 523 -5.07 -22.44 25.96
CA THR A 523 -6.36 -22.79 26.55
C THR A 523 -6.52 -22.09 27.90
N ASN A 524 -7.28 -20.99 27.96
CA ASN A 524 -8.00 -20.71 29.18
C ASN A 524 -9.07 -21.78 29.25
N ARG A 525 -8.70 -22.84 29.97
CA ARG A 525 -9.50 -23.81 30.73
C ARG A 525 -10.95 -23.96 30.26
N TYR A 526 -11.27 -25.16 29.77
CA TYR A 526 -12.43 -26.04 30.04
C TYR A 526 -13.68 -25.58 30.84
N ASP A 527 -13.80 -24.35 31.35
CA ASP A 527 -14.84 -23.91 32.30
C ASP A 527 -15.66 -22.70 31.81
N TRP A 528 -15.59 -22.33 30.54
CA TRP A 528 -16.56 -21.41 29.97
C TRP A 528 -17.24 -22.17 28.85
N ASP A 529 -18.43 -22.68 29.15
CA ASP A 529 -19.47 -22.84 28.13
C ASP A 529 -19.37 -21.62 27.22
N GLU A 530 -19.00 -21.85 25.95
CA GLU A 530 -18.78 -20.79 24.97
C GLU A 530 -20.06 -19.96 24.89
N GLU A 531 -20.09 -18.80 25.56
CA GLU A 531 -21.12 -17.81 25.27
C GLU A 531 -21.03 -17.53 23.76
N PRO A 532 -22.12 -17.70 22.99
CA PRO A 532 -22.10 -17.58 21.53
C PRO A 532 -21.48 -16.28 21.04
N GLU A 533 -21.58 -15.23 21.86
CA GLU A 533 -21.06 -13.89 21.62
C GLU A 533 -19.52 -13.85 21.56
N ASN A 534 -18.80 -14.69 22.31
CA ASN A 534 -17.33 -14.73 22.29
C ASN A 534 -16.74 -15.56 21.12
N CYS A 535 -17.56 -16.40 20.48
CA CYS A 535 -17.17 -17.18 19.30
C CYS A 535 -17.25 -16.39 17.98
N LEU A 536 -17.85 -15.20 17.98
CA LEU A 536 -17.94 -14.29 16.83
C LEU A 536 -16.60 -13.58 16.53
N PHE A 537 -15.65 -13.60 17.47
CA PHE A 537 -14.39 -12.85 17.41
C PHE A 537 -13.18 -13.65 16.87
N ARG A 538 -13.32 -14.94 16.56
CA ARG A 538 -12.18 -15.80 16.15
C ARG A 538 -12.26 -16.19 14.68
N PRO A 539 -11.49 -15.56 13.78
CA PRO A 539 -11.35 -15.98 12.40
C PRO A 539 -10.77 -17.40 12.33
N GLY A 540 -11.27 -18.17 11.37
CA GLY A 540 -10.96 -19.58 11.22
C GLY A 540 -9.76 -19.89 10.32
N TYR A 541 -9.40 -21.18 10.31
CA TYR A 541 -8.36 -21.75 9.47
C TYR A 541 -8.97 -22.41 8.24
N PHE A 542 -8.20 -22.48 7.17
CA PHE A 542 -8.56 -23.23 5.97
C PHE A 542 -7.37 -23.98 5.38
N GLN A 543 -7.68 -25.05 4.66
CA GLN A 543 -6.68 -25.87 4.01
C GLN A 543 -6.15 -25.18 2.76
N ILE A 544 -4.84 -25.33 2.55
CA ILE A 544 -4.14 -24.84 1.37
C ILE A 544 -3.21 -25.89 0.79
N VAL A 545 -2.87 -25.73 -0.48
CA VAL A 545 -1.84 -26.50 -1.17
C VAL A 545 -0.77 -25.54 -1.62
N ILE A 546 0.43 -25.74 -1.10
CA ILE A 546 1.60 -25.01 -1.55
C ILE A 546 2.19 -25.79 -2.72
N PRO A 547 2.43 -25.15 -3.89
CA PRO A 547 3.12 -25.78 -4.99
C PRO A 547 4.47 -26.34 -4.53
N GLN A 548 4.81 -27.56 -4.93
CA GLN A 548 6.05 -28.22 -4.53
C GLN A 548 7.31 -27.33 -4.74
N PRO A 549 7.49 -26.63 -5.88
CA PRO A 549 8.64 -25.76 -6.07
C PRO A 549 8.72 -24.58 -5.08
N LEU A 550 7.58 -24.12 -4.57
CA LEU A 550 7.50 -23.06 -3.56
C LEU A 550 7.79 -23.64 -2.17
N GLN A 551 7.19 -24.78 -1.85
CA GLN A 551 7.38 -25.48 -0.57
C GLN A 551 8.86 -25.85 -0.35
N GLU A 552 9.53 -26.43 -1.36
CA GLU A 552 10.95 -26.81 -1.28
C GLU A 552 11.84 -25.61 -0.95
N ARG A 553 11.55 -24.43 -1.55
CA ARG A 553 12.27 -23.19 -1.24
C ARG A 553 12.03 -22.74 0.19
N TRP A 554 10.77 -22.71 0.63
CA TRP A 554 10.44 -22.32 2.00
C TRP A 554 11.10 -23.23 3.03
N GLU A 555 11.18 -24.53 2.77
CA GLU A 555 11.85 -25.49 3.64
C GLU A 555 13.34 -25.20 3.79
N VAL A 556 14.03 -24.79 2.73
CA VAL A 556 15.43 -24.35 2.81
C VAL A 556 15.56 -23.11 3.71
N THR A 557 14.70 -22.10 3.54
CA THR A 557 14.74 -20.85 4.35
C THR A 557 14.58 -21.19 5.82
N GLN A 558 13.55 -21.97 6.10
CA GLN A 558 13.12 -22.31 7.45
C GLN A 558 14.13 -23.24 8.14
N ALA A 559 14.78 -24.13 7.41
CA ALA A 559 15.87 -24.95 7.93
C ALA A 559 17.07 -24.08 8.36
N MET A 560 17.44 -23.08 7.53
CA MET A 560 18.50 -22.13 7.88
C MET A 560 18.15 -21.30 9.10
N GLN A 561 16.93 -20.77 9.19
CA GLN A 561 16.46 -20.02 10.36
C GLN A 561 16.42 -20.90 11.62
N LYS A 562 15.95 -22.14 11.53
CA LYS A 562 15.99 -23.11 12.65
C LYS A 562 17.42 -23.38 13.11
N ALA A 563 18.37 -23.51 12.19
CA ALA A 563 19.78 -23.73 12.52
C ALA A 563 20.40 -22.49 13.20
N ALA A 564 20.13 -21.30 12.69
CA ALA A 564 20.57 -20.03 13.28
C ALA A 564 20.00 -19.85 14.70
N LEU A 565 18.70 -20.08 14.88
CA LEU A 565 18.02 -20.02 16.18
C LEU A 565 18.63 -21.01 17.18
N LYS A 566 18.85 -22.26 16.78
CA LYS A 566 19.54 -23.26 17.62
C LYS A 566 20.94 -22.80 18.02
N GLY A 567 21.69 -22.18 17.10
CA GLY A 567 23.00 -21.61 17.38
C GLY A 567 22.97 -20.44 18.38
N LEU A 568 21.96 -19.58 18.31
CA LEU A 568 21.75 -18.48 19.27
C LEU A 568 21.36 -19.00 20.66
N ILE A 569 20.44 -19.97 20.72
CA ILE A 569 20.02 -20.65 21.96
C ILE A 569 21.23 -21.28 22.65
N GLN A 570 22.09 -21.97 21.90
CA GLN A 570 23.29 -22.61 22.43
C GLN A 570 24.34 -21.60 22.94
N LYS A 571 24.38 -20.39 22.38
CA LYS A 571 25.31 -19.32 22.78
C LYS A 571 24.83 -18.48 23.97
N LYS A 572 23.60 -18.68 24.46
CA LYS A 572 22.96 -17.88 25.54
C LYS A 572 23.04 -16.36 25.29
N GLN A 573 23.07 -15.93 24.04
CA GLN A 573 23.00 -14.51 23.70
C GLN A 573 21.53 -14.12 23.58
N TRP A 574 20.92 -13.82 24.74
CA TRP A 574 19.63 -13.16 24.83
C TRP A 574 19.93 -11.81 25.47
N SER A 575 19.97 -10.75 24.67
CA SER A 575 20.10 -9.37 25.15
C SER A 575 18.92 -8.57 24.63
#